data_AF-A0A0B1RYR6-F1
#
_entry.id   AF-A0A0B1RYR6-F1
#
_cell.length_a   1.000
_cell.length_b   1.000
_cell.length_c   1.000
_cell.angle_alpha   90.00
_cell.angle_beta   90.00
_cell.angle_gamma   90.00
#
_symmetry.space_group_name_H-M   'P 1'
#
loop_
_entity.id
_entity.type
_entity.pdbx_description
1 polymer ?
#
loop_
_entity_poly.entity_id
_entity_poly.type
_entity_poly.pdbx_seq_one_letter_code
_entity_poly.pdbx_strand_id
1 'polypeptide(L)'
;MLLCNFHTFLSVFEYGDDVTTYYRDERVLVMCNHQSTADVPTLMACLQSKGVASRKTLWLMDVMFRWSPFGIIGNNHGDYFIMQGKATREKEIQKLKQHLREVFWDRDRRWVILFPEGGFFHKRVESSQKYVHILSDKMMSTSNKGFLGTEKLNGYPHLKFTTLPRLGAVKAILEEVSYVLK
;
A
#
# COMPACT_ATOMS: atom_id res chain seq x y z
N MET A 1 8.18 6.83 -9.92
CA MET A 1 7.88 8.12 -9.26
C MET A 1 8.21 7.99 -7.78
N LEU A 2 9.32 8.59 -7.33
CA LEU A 2 9.63 8.69 -5.89
C LEU A 2 8.84 9.89 -5.34
N LEU A 3 8.10 9.71 -4.25
CA LEU A 3 7.25 10.75 -3.67
C LEU A 3 7.50 10.85 -2.16
N CYS A 4 7.71 12.07 -1.67
CA CYS A 4 7.89 12.38 -0.26
C CYS A 4 7.22 13.73 0.02
N ASN A 5 6.30 13.85 1.01
CA ASN A 5 5.78 15.17 1.47
C ASN A 5 4.88 15.12 2.73
N PHE A 6 4.78 16.29 3.39
CA PHE A 6 3.80 16.73 4.40
C PHE A 6 3.44 18.22 4.20
N HIS A 7 2.26 18.64 4.67
CA HIS A 7 1.71 20.00 4.55
C HIS A 7 2.12 20.91 5.72
N THR A 8 3.11 21.78 5.50
CA THR A 8 3.41 23.06 6.21
C THR A 8 4.59 23.71 5.44
N PHE A 9 4.41 24.89 4.82
CA PHE A 9 5.50 25.69 4.19
C PHE A 9 6.50 24.98 3.24
N LEU A 10 6.15 23.85 2.64
CA LEU A 10 7.07 23.01 1.86
C LEU A 10 6.75 23.06 0.36
N SER A 11 7.80 23.26 -0.44
CA SER A 11 7.74 23.19 -1.90
C SER A 11 7.77 21.72 -2.35
N VAL A 12 6.81 21.33 -3.20
CA VAL A 12 6.75 19.99 -3.78
C VAL A 12 7.50 19.99 -5.10
N PHE A 13 8.47 19.08 -5.23
CA PHE A 13 9.20 18.87 -6.48
C PHE A 13 8.92 17.46 -7.01
N GLU A 14 8.46 17.39 -8.26
CA GLU A 14 8.23 16.12 -8.97
C GLU A 14 9.39 15.87 -9.94
N TYR A 15 9.87 14.63 -9.98
CA TYR A 15 10.95 14.20 -10.88
C TYR A 15 10.57 12.89 -11.57
N GLY A 16 11.03 12.72 -12.82
CA GLY A 16 10.74 11.57 -13.67
C GLY A 16 9.79 11.94 -14.81
N ASP A 17 9.09 10.93 -15.32
CA ASP A 17 8.18 11.09 -16.46
C ASP A 17 6.99 11.99 -16.14
N ASP A 18 6.57 12.78 -17.14
CA ASP A 18 5.33 13.54 -17.06
C ASP A 18 4.12 12.62 -17.27
N VAL A 19 3.41 12.36 -16.17
CA VAL A 19 2.23 11.49 -16.13
C VAL A 19 0.93 12.26 -16.32
N THR A 20 0.99 13.53 -16.71
CA THR A 20 -0.19 14.41 -16.82
C THR A 20 -1.24 13.87 -17.79
N THR A 21 -0.86 13.18 -18.87
CA THR A 21 -1.83 12.66 -19.85
C THR A 21 -2.42 11.30 -19.48
N TYR A 22 -1.81 10.57 -18.54
CA TYR A 22 -2.13 9.15 -18.31
C TYR A 22 -3.53 8.95 -17.71
N TYR A 23 -4.10 9.95 -17.03
CA TYR A 23 -5.49 9.86 -16.55
C TYR A 23 -6.51 9.75 -17.70
N ARG A 24 -6.17 10.21 -18.91
CA ARG A 24 -7.06 10.19 -20.07
C ARG A 24 -6.87 8.90 -20.86
N ASP A 25 -5.62 8.56 -21.10
CA ASP A 25 -5.23 7.58 -22.11
C ASP A 25 -4.97 6.19 -21.51
N GLU A 26 -4.66 6.13 -20.22
CA GLU A 26 -4.16 4.91 -19.58
C GLU A 26 -4.89 4.57 -18.27
N ARG A 27 -4.66 3.34 -17.79
CA ARG A 27 -5.03 2.92 -16.45
C ARG A 27 -3.76 2.57 -15.68
N VAL A 28 -3.57 3.22 -14.54
CA VAL A 28 -2.29 3.25 -13.83
C VAL A 28 -2.43 2.63 -12.45
N LEU A 29 -1.49 1.76 -12.11
CA LEU A 29 -1.27 1.32 -10.74
C LEU A 29 -0.15 2.13 -10.12
N VAL A 30 -0.48 3.02 -9.18
CA VAL A 30 0.51 3.79 -8.43
C VAL A 30 0.86 3.06 -7.15
N MET A 31 2.12 2.61 -7.09
CA MET A 31 2.73 2.08 -5.88
C MET A 31 3.73 3.10 -5.34
N CYS A 32 3.53 3.50 -4.10
CA CYS A 32 4.41 4.42 -3.38
C CYS A 32 4.69 3.85 -1.99
N ASN A 33 5.89 4.13 -1.47
CA ASN A 33 6.22 3.77 -0.11
C ASN A 33 5.41 4.61 0.87
N HIS A 34 5.00 4.01 1.99
CA HIS A 34 4.30 4.75 3.04
C HIS A 34 5.26 5.16 4.16
N GLN A 35 5.59 6.44 4.27
CA GLN A 35 6.34 6.98 5.39
C GLN A 35 5.42 7.52 6.47
N SER A 36 4.24 8.01 6.10
CA SER A 36 3.45 8.83 6.99
C SER A 36 2.02 9.10 6.55
N THR A 37 1.22 9.70 7.45
CA THR A 37 -0.15 10.11 7.10
C THR A 37 -0.22 11.16 6.00
N ALA A 38 0.80 12.00 5.77
CA ALA A 38 0.69 13.00 4.72
C ALA A 38 1.11 12.55 3.33
N ASP A 39 1.58 11.32 3.16
CA ASP A 39 1.79 10.78 1.82
C ASP A 39 0.49 10.86 0.99
N VAL A 40 -0.67 10.76 1.66
CA VAL A 40 -2.01 10.88 1.03
C VAL A 40 -2.30 12.32 0.55
N PRO A 41 -2.35 13.36 1.40
CA PRO A 41 -2.59 14.74 0.95
C PRO A 41 -1.52 15.26 -0.01
N THR A 42 -0.28 14.77 0.11
CA THR A 42 0.79 14.99 -0.87
C THR A 42 0.38 14.54 -2.26
N LEU A 43 0.03 13.27 -2.39
CA LEU A 43 -0.34 12.66 -3.64
C LEU A 43 -1.57 13.35 -4.21
N MET A 44 -2.56 13.64 -3.36
CA MET A 44 -3.73 14.43 -3.76
C MET A 44 -3.35 15.80 -4.32
N ALA A 45 -2.40 16.52 -3.70
CA ALA A 45 -1.93 17.81 -4.18
C ALA A 45 -1.20 17.71 -5.53
N CYS A 46 -0.27 16.74 -5.68
CA CYS A 46 0.41 16.50 -6.95
C CYS A 46 -0.60 16.19 -8.07
N LEU A 47 -1.56 15.31 -7.78
CA LEU A 47 -2.58 14.88 -8.74
C LEU A 47 -3.60 15.98 -9.07
N GLN A 48 -3.90 16.87 -8.13
CA GLN A 48 -4.78 18.02 -8.36
C GLN A 48 -4.18 18.98 -9.41
N SER A 49 -2.86 19.17 -9.41
CA SER A 49 -2.18 20.05 -10.37
C SER A 49 -2.24 19.54 -11.82
N LYS A 50 -2.47 18.24 -12.03
CA LYS A 50 -2.48 17.59 -13.36
C LYS A 50 -3.87 17.54 -14.00
N GLY A 51 -4.75 18.45 -13.59
CA GLY A 51 -6.05 18.69 -14.21
C GLY A 51 -7.14 17.66 -13.90
N VAL A 52 -6.84 16.37 -13.72
CA VAL A 52 -7.90 15.34 -13.62
C VAL A 52 -7.53 14.09 -12.81
N ALA A 53 -6.79 14.19 -11.71
CA ALA A 53 -6.44 12.97 -10.97
C ALA A 53 -7.16 12.77 -9.62
N SER A 54 -7.77 13.78 -8.99
CA SER A 54 -8.52 13.51 -7.75
C SER A 54 -9.77 12.65 -8.01
N ARG A 55 -10.62 13.01 -8.98
CA ARG A 55 -11.89 12.30 -9.28
C ARG A 55 -11.77 10.99 -10.06
N LYS A 56 -10.58 10.64 -10.56
CA LYS A 56 -10.33 9.43 -11.35
C LYS A 56 -9.50 8.39 -10.60
N THR A 57 -9.18 8.66 -9.33
CA THR A 57 -8.45 7.72 -8.48
C THR A 57 -9.38 6.78 -7.72
N LEU A 58 -8.86 5.61 -7.39
CA LEU A 58 -9.38 4.71 -6.39
C LEU A 58 -8.26 4.44 -5.39
N TRP A 59 -8.50 4.77 -4.13
CA TRP A 59 -7.53 4.55 -3.06
C TRP A 59 -7.76 3.20 -2.39
N LEU A 60 -6.68 2.43 -2.23
CA LEU A 60 -6.67 1.21 -1.43
C LEU A 60 -6.10 1.51 -0.04
N MET A 61 -6.97 1.62 0.94
CA MET A 61 -6.62 2.08 2.29
C MET A 61 -6.92 1.03 3.34
N ASP A 62 -6.30 1.17 4.51
CA ASP A 62 -6.61 0.26 5.62
C ASP A 62 -8.02 0.51 6.17
N VAL A 63 -8.74 -0.55 6.54
CA VAL A 63 -10.08 -0.46 7.12
C VAL A 63 -10.16 0.45 8.35
N MET A 64 -9.08 0.58 9.12
CA MET A 64 -8.99 1.52 10.25
C MET A 64 -9.39 2.96 9.86
N PHE A 65 -9.06 3.40 8.64
CA PHE A 65 -9.38 4.76 8.20
C PHE A 65 -10.85 4.96 7.87
N ARG A 66 -11.63 3.89 7.66
CA ARG A 66 -13.04 3.94 7.23
C ARG A 66 -13.92 4.78 8.17
N TRP A 67 -13.60 4.79 9.46
CA TRP A 67 -14.36 5.47 10.51
C TRP A 67 -13.85 6.88 10.85
N SER A 68 -12.80 7.35 10.15
CA SER A 68 -12.33 8.73 10.28
C SER A 68 -13.15 9.67 9.37
N PRO A 69 -13.11 11.00 9.59
CA PRO A 69 -13.71 11.96 8.66
C PRO A 69 -13.21 11.76 7.23
N PHE A 70 -11.91 11.49 7.07
CA PHE A 70 -11.31 11.15 5.77
C PHE A 70 -11.89 9.85 5.19
N GLY A 71 -12.16 8.85 6.02
CA GLY A 71 -12.83 7.61 5.62
C GLY A 71 -14.25 7.79 5.12
N ILE A 72 -15.02 8.70 5.71
CA ILE A 72 -16.36 9.06 5.25
C ILE A 72 -16.28 9.63 3.82
N ILE A 73 -15.36 10.57 3.60
CA ILE A 73 -15.12 11.14 2.26
C ILE A 73 -14.66 10.06 1.28
N GLY A 74 -13.73 9.18 1.68
CA GLY A 74 -13.26 8.08 0.85
C GLY A 74 -14.36 7.08 0.48
N ASN A 75 -15.27 6.75 1.41
CA ASN A 75 -16.43 5.91 1.10
C ASN A 75 -17.35 6.55 0.05
N ASN A 76 -17.65 7.84 0.20
CA ASN A 76 -18.46 8.58 -0.78
C ASN A 76 -17.75 8.68 -2.14
N HIS A 77 -16.43 8.86 -2.11
CA HIS A 77 -15.59 8.83 -3.29
C HIS A 77 -15.63 7.45 -3.99
N GLY A 78 -15.81 6.36 -3.25
CA GLY A 78 -15.80 4.98 -3.77
C GLY A 78 -14.45 4.28 -3.61
N ASP A 79 -13.62 4.75 -2.68
CA ASP A 79 -12.36 4.12 -2.32
C ASP A 79 -12.59 2.79 -1.60
N TYR A 80 -11.60 1.90 -1.67
CA TYR A 80 -11.69 0.57 -1.05
C TYR A 80 -10.88 0.50 0.24
N PHE A 81 -11.55 0.09 1.31
CA PHE A 81 -10.98 -0.07 2.64
C PHE A 81 -10.71 -1.56 2.91
N ILE A 82 -9.47 -1.99 2.71
CA ILE A 82 -9.06 -3.39 2.88
C ILE A 82 -8.79 -3.71 4.35
N MET A 83 -9.36 -4.82 4.81
CA MET A 83 -9.05 -5.36 6.14
C MET A 83 -7.81 -6.25 6.08
N GLN A 84 -6.83 -5.98 6.96
CA GLN A 84 -5.65 -6.81 7.11
C GLN A 84 -5.91 -7.96 8.09
N GLY A 85 -5.27 -9.10 7.85
CA GLY A 85 -5.36 -10.27 8.71
C GLY A 85 -5.21 -11.58 7.93
N LYS A 86 -4.66 -12.62 8.57
CA LYS A 86 -4.51 -13.93 7.93
C LYS A 86 -5.87 -14.59 7.69
N ALA A 87 -6.77 -14.50 8.67
CA ALA A 87 -8.08 -15.17 8.64
C ALA A 87 -9.04 -14.63 7.56
N THR A 88 -8.84 -13.38 7.12
CA THR A 88 -9.75 -12.71 6.19
C THR A 88 -9.12 -12.50 4.81
N ARG A 89 -7.85 -12.89 4.63
CA ARG A 89 -7.05 -12.57 3.45
C ARG A 89 -7.71 -13.01 2.15
N GLU A 90 -8.10 -14.28 2.00
CA GLU A 90 -8.69 -14.74 0.73
C GLU A 90 -10.00 -14.01 0.43
N LYS A 91 -10.86 -13.86 1.45
CA LYS A 91 -12.17 -13.19 1.31
C LYS A 91 -12.01 -11.72 0.93
N GLU A 92 -11.07 -11.01 1.53
CA GLU A 92 -10.82 -9.59 1.23
C GLU A 92 -10.27 -9.37 -0.18
N ILE A 93 -9.45 -10.30 -0.69
CA ILE A 93 -9.00 -10.24 -2.09
C ILE A 93 -10.18 -10.43 -3.05
N GLN A 94 -11.10 -11.35 -2.78
CA GLN A 94 -12.29 -11.54 -3.63
C GLN A 94 -13.20 -10.30 -3.61
N LYS A 95 -13.41 -9.70 -2.44
CA LYS A 95 -14.17 -8.44 -2.33
C LYS A 95 -13.50 -7.28 -3.06
N LEU A 96 -12.17 -7.16 -2.98
CA LEU A 96 -11.43 -6.15 -3.72
C LEU A 96 -11.63 -6.31 -5.23
N LYS A 97 -11.52 -7.54 -5.75
CA LYS A 97 -11.78 -7.82 -7.16
C LYS A 97 -13.19 -7.41 -7.58
N GLN A 98 -14.19 -7.75 -6.77
CA GLN A 98 -15.57 -7.37 -7.04
C GLN A 98 -15.74 -5.84 -7.05
N HIS A 99 -15.19 -5.14 -6.06
CA HIS A 99 -15.25 -3.68 -5.99
C HIS A 99 -14.53 -3.01 -7.16
N LEU A 100 -13.42 -3.56 -7.65
CA LEU A 100 -12.77 -3.06 -8.86
C LEU A 100 -13.71 -3.18 -10.08
N ARG A 101 -14.41 -4.30 -10.25
CA ARG A 101 -15.40 -4.44 -11.33
C ARG A 101 -16.55 -3.43 -11.22
N GLU A 102 -17.12 -3.27 -10.03
CA GLU A 102 -18.32 -2.44 -9.81
C GLU A 102 -18.05 -0.93 -9.67
N VAL A 103 -16.85 -0.54 -9.26
CA VAL A 103 -16.56 0.87 -8.93
C VAL A 103 -15.44 1.42 -9.79
N PHE A 104 -14.36 0.65 -9.98
CA PHE A 104 -13.24 1.15 -10.79
C PHE A 104 -13.65 1.25 -12.26
N TRP A 105 -14.29 0.22 -12.82
CA TRP A 105 -14.73 0.24 -14.21
C TRP A 105 -15.97 1.11 -14.42
N ASP A 106 -17.04 0.92 -13.64
CA ASP A 106 -18.30 1.65 -13.84
C ASP A 106 -18.18 3.16 -13.67
N ARG A 107 -17.32 3.63 -12.76
CA ARG A 107 -17.08 5.08 -12.57
C ARG A 107 -15.95 5.63 -13.43
N ASP A 108 -15.44 4.82 -14.36
CA ASP A 108 -14.28 5.13 -15.18
C ASP A 108 -13.11 5.68 -14.35
N ARG A 109 -12.76 4.98 -13.27
CA ARG A 109 -11.55 5.25 -12.49
C ARG A 109 -10.35 4.80 -13.30
N ARG A 110 -9.32 5.63 -13.32
CA ARG A 110 -8.13 5.45 -14.15
C ARG A 110 -6.95 5.02 -13.32
N TRP A 111 -6.88 5.43 -12.06
CA TRP A 111 -5.70 5.25 -11.22
C TRP A 111 -6.05 4.47 -9.96
N VAL A 112 -5.34 3.39 -9.67
CA VAL A 112 -5.40 2.73 -8.37
C VAL A 112 -4.17 3.12 -7.58
N ILE A 113 -4.35 3.71 -6.40
CA ILE A 113 -3.24 4.15 -5.54
C ILE A 113 -3.19 3.24 -4.32
N LEU A 114 -2.02 2.65 -4.06
CA LEU A 114 -1.79 1.90 -2.84
C LEU A 114 -0.39 2.05 -2.27
N PHE A 115 -0.32 1.80 -0.97
CA PHE A 115 0.91 1.59 -0.23
C PHE A 115 1.13 0.08 -0.02
N PRO A 116 2.08 -0.56 -0.73
CA PRO A 116 2.24 -2.01 -0.69
C PRO A 116 2.66 -2.54 0.68
N GLU A 117 3.27 -1.70 1.53
CA GLU A 117 3.62 -2.02 2.92
C GLU A 117 2.40 -2.13 3.84
N GLY A 118 1.26 -1.54 3.44
CA GLY A 118 0.03 -1.52 4.22
C GLY A 118 0.18 -0.86 5.61
N GLY A 119 1.17 0.01 5.80
CA GLY A 119 1.46 0.71 7.05
C GLY A 119 2.81 1.43 6.94
N PHE A 120 3.12 2.31 7.89
CA PHE A 120 4.37 3.09 7.81
C PHE A 120 5.59 2.19 7.78
N PHE A 121 6.48 2.45 6.83
CA PHE A 121 7.67 1.65 6.55
C PHE A 121 8.52 1.44 7.80
N HIS A 122 8.80 2.49 8.57
CA HIS A 122 9.63 2.38 9.79
C HIS A 122 9.00 1.42 10.82
N LYS A 123 7.67 1.43 10.98
CA LYS A 123 6.95 0.50 11.87
C LYS A 123 6.97 -0.94 11.33
N ARG A 124 6.95 -1.10 10.01
CA ARG A 124 7.03 -2.41 9.37
C ARG A 124 8.43 -3.02 9.50
N VAL A 125 9.49 -2.21 9.37
CA VAL A 125 10.87 -2.61 9.66
C VAL A 125 10.99 -3.05 11.11
N GLU A 126 10.57 -2.20 12.05
CA GLU A 126 10.64 -2.49 13.48
C GLU A 126 9.87 -3.77 13.85
N SER A 127 8.64 -3.94 13.36
CA SER A 127 7.84 -5.14 13.62
C SER A 127 8.46 -6.40 13.01
N SER A 128 9.08 -6.30 11.83
CA SER A 128 9.75 -7.43 11.18
C SER A 128 10.98 -7.86 11.98
N GLN A 129 11.76 -6.90 12.48
CA GLN A 129 12.93 -7.15 13.32
C GLN A 129 12.53 -7.75 14.68
N LYS A 130 11.51 -7.19 15.34
CA LYS A 130 10.95 -7.73 16.60
C LYS A 130 10.51 -9.18 16.48
N TYR A 131 9.93 -9.58 15.34
CA TYR A 131 9.52 -10.97 15.12
C TYR A 131 10.72 -11.94 15.13
N VAL A 132 11.87 -11.52 14.58
CA VAL A 132 13.12 -12.29 14.63
C VAL A 132 13.63 -12.41 16.07
N HIS A 133 13.60 -11.32 16.84
CA HIS A 133 14.08 -11.30 18.24
C HIS A 133 13.18 -12.06 19.23
N ILE A 134 11.85 -11.94 19.12
CA ILE A 134 10.93 -12.67 20.02
C ILE A 134 11.04 -14.19 19.81
N LEU A 135 11.26 -14.62 18.56
CA LEU A 135 11.50 -16.03 18.27
C LEU A 135 12.86 -16.49 18.77
N SER A 136 13.90 -15.63 18.74
CA SER A 136 15.21 -15.98 19.32
C SER A 136 15.13 -16.20 20.82
N ASP A 137 14.43 -15.34 21.56
CA ASP A 137 14.33 -15.44 23.02
C ASP A 137 13.54 -16.68 23.46
N LYS A 138 12.50 -17.05 22.70
CA LYS A 138 11.68 -18.24 22.96
C LYS A 138 12.41 -19.57 22.65
N MET A 139 13.37 -19.57 21.72
CA MET A 139 14.24 -20.73 21.46
C MET A 139 15.47 -20.80 22.38
N MET A 140 16.01 -19.65 22.83
CA MET A 140 17.06 -19.58 23.85
C MET A 140 16.63 -20.17 25.21
N SER A 141 15.32 -20.18 25.52
CA SER A 141 14.81 -20.79 26.76
C SER A 141 14.66 -22.32 26.69
N THR A 142 14.92 -22.98 25.54
CA THR A 142 14.57 -24.41 25.34
C THR A 142 15.69 -25.33 24.87
N SER A 143 16.90 -24.89 24.48
CA SER A 143 18.02 -25.84 24.27
C SER A 143 19.40 -25.21 24.19
N ASN A 144 20.38 -26.05 24.54
CA ASN A 144 21.81 -25.79 24.72
C ASN A 144 22.58 -25.84 23.37
N LYS A 145 23.62 -24.98 23.24
CA LYS A 145 24.73 -24.92 22.26
C LYS A 145 24.53 -24.29 20.85
N GLY A 146 25.52 -23.47 20.47
CA GLY A 146 26.05 -23.44 19.09
C GLY A 146 26.55 -22.08 18.58
N PHE A 147 27.84 -21.79 18.77
CA PHE A 147 28.56 -20.71 18.07
C PHE A 147 28.62 -21.01 16.56
N LEU A 148 27.88 -20.24 15.75
CA LEU A 148 28.11 -20.16 14.30
C LEU A 148 27.73 -18.75 13.80
N GLY A 149 28.70 -18.08 13.17
CA GLY A 149 28.55 -16.75 12.59
C GLY A 149 27.53 -16.71 11.44
N THR A 150 27.06 -15.48 11.19
CA THR A 150 25.94 -15.04 10.34
C THR A 150 24.56 -15.16 10.99
N GLU A 151 23.93 -14.01 11.25
CA GLU A 151 22.70 -13.74 12.00
C GLU A 151 21.45 -14.48 11.45
N LYS A 152 21.40 -15.80 11.59
CA LYS A 152 20.21 -16.62 11.33
C LYS A 152 19.74 -17.20 12.65
N LEU A 153 18.80 -16.51 13.28
CA LEU A 153 18.09 -17.02 14.45
C LEU A 153 16.84 -17.75 13.95
N ASN A 154 16.78 -19.07 14.21
CA ASN A 154 15.68 -19.98 13.87
C ASN A 154 15.38 -20.17 12.37
N GLY A 155 16.39 -20.05 11.52
CA GLY A 155 16.26 -20.32 10.08
C GLY A 155 15.67 -19.17 9.24
N TYR A 156 15.32 -18.04 9.87
CA TYR A 156 14.90 -16.83 9.17
C TYR A 156 16.00 -15.76 9.24
N PRO A 157 16.35 -15.13 8.11
CA PRO A 157 17.39 -14.11 8.07
C PRO A 157 16.91 -12.81 8.75
N HIS A 158 17.82 -12.10 9.42
CA HIS A 158 17.58 -10.71 9.75
C HIS A 158 17.56 -9.88 8.45
N LEU A 159 16.36 -9.46 8.04
CA LEU A 159 16.16 -8.71 6.81
C LEU A 159 16.28 -7.22 7.07
N LYS A 160 17.10 -6.53 6.25
CA LYS A 160 17.15 -5.06 6.19
C LYS A 160 15.84 -4.45 5.65
N PHE A 161 15.05 -5.25 4.92
CA PHE A 161 13.84 -4.82 4.21
C PHE A 161 12.60 -5.58 4.69
N THR A 162 11.42 -4.98 4.52
CA THR A 162 10.15 -5.56 4.99
C THR A 162 9.50 -6.43 3.91
N THR A 163 8.71 -7.41 4.34
CA THR A 163 7.74 -8.04 3.43
C THR A 163 6.62 -7.04 3.12
N LEU A 164 6.07 -7.09 1.90
CA LEU A 164 4.99 -6.22 1.43
C LEU A 164 3.64 -6.93 1.65
N PRO A 165 2.86 -6.59 2.70
CA PRO A 165 1.67 -7.34 3.07
C PRO A 165 0.55 -7.29 2.04
N ARG A 166 0.58 -6.30 1.13
CA ARG A 166 -0.45 -6.09 0.11
C ARG A 166 -0.11 -6.64 -1.28
N LEU A 167 0.91 -7.50 -1.42
CA LEU A 167 1.23 -8.12 -2.71
C LEU A 167 0.05 -8.88 -3.32
N GLY A 168 -0.78 -9.54 -2.50
CA GLY A 168 -2.01 -10.18 -2.98
C GLY A 168 -3.00 -9.17 -3.58
N ALA A 169 -3.10 -7.98 -2.99
CA ALA A 169 -3.94 -6.91 -3.52
C ALA A 169 -3.36 -6.30 -4.79
N VAL A 170 -2.03 -6.09 -4.86
CA VAL A 170 -1.33 -5.66 -6.08
C VAL A 170 -1.62 -6.63 -7.21
N LYS A 171 -1.45 -7.94 -6.98
CA LYS A 171 -1.75 -8.98 -7.96
C LYS A 171 -3.20 -8.92 -8.42
N ALA A 172 -4.15 -8.82 -7.49
CA ALA A 172 -5.57 -8.72 -7.81
C ALA A 172 -5.88 -7.47 -8.65
N ILE A 173 -5.27 -6.33 -8.34
CA ILE A 173 -5.44 -5.11 -9.14
C ILE A 173 -4.91 -5.29 -10.55
N LEU A 174 -3.69 -5.85 -10.72
CA LEU A 174 -3.14 -6.11 -12.04
C LEU A 174 -4.02 -7.09 -12.85
N GLU A 175 -4.54 -8.15 -12.21
CA GLU A 175 -5.46 -9.08 -12.85
C GLU A 175 -6.77 -8.43 -13.31
N GLU A 176 -7.34 -7.50 -12.55
CA GLU A 176 -8.64 -6.88 -12.88
C GLU A 176 -8.51 -5.60 -13.73
N VAL A 177 -7.37 -4.91 -13.66
CA VAL A 177 -7.15 -3.62 -14.33
C VAL A 177 -6.32 -3.78 -15.60
N SER A 178 -5.31 -4.65 -15.63
CA SER A 178 -4.42 -4.81 -16.79
C SER A 178 -4.95 -5.78 -17.85
N TYR A 179 -5.83 -6.73 -17.50
CA TYR A 179 -6.25 -7.81 -18.41
C TYR A 179 -7.58 -7.59 -19.14
N VAL A 180 -8.18 -6.40 -19.08
CA VAL A 180 -9.37 -6.08 -19.89
C VAL A 180 -8.93 -5.45 -21.22
N LEU A 181 -8.22 -6.25 -22.01
CA LEU A 181 -8.21 -6.19 -23.48
C LEU A 181 -8.94 -7.44 -23.99
N LYS A 182 -10.23 -7.54 -23.69
CA LYS A 182 -11.16 -8.47 -24.32
C LYS A 182 -12.38 -7.71 -24.77
#